data_AF-A0A0L6JRR6-F1
#
_entry.id   AF-A0A0L6JRR6-F1
#
_cell.length_a   1.000
_cell.length_b   1.000
_cell.length_c   1.000
_cell.angle_alpha   90.00
_cell.angle_beta   90.00
_cell.angle_gamma   90.00
#
_symmetry.space_group_name_H-M   'P 1'
#
loop_
_entity.id
_entity.type
_entity.pdbx_description
1 polymer ?
#
loop_
_entity_poly.entity_id
_entity_poly.type
_entity_poly.pdbx_seq_one_letter_code
_entity_poly.pdbx_strand_id
1 'polypeptide(L)'
;MRKTINVAIIFILVVITAAGSYFIYGHLTGRHSDNDIMHKLVEKITGKKNDCQENVKMLQAAANKYRAENGRYPLQIEMLSGKYVKEIPKCPGGNGYSIDAEGIVFEDPEKR
;
A
#
# COMPACT_ATOMS: atom_id res chain seq x y z
N MET A 1 -55.18 -17.81 -21.39
CA MET A 1 -53.90 -17.14 -21.71
C MET A 1 -53.42 -16.17 -20.61
N ARG A 2 -53.76 -16.34 -19.31
CA ARG A 2 -53.26 -15.47 -18.22
C ARG A 2 -52.15 -16.11 -17.35
N LYS A 3 -52.00 -17.45 -17.38
CA LYS A 3 -51.00 -18.16 -16.56
C LYS A 3 -49.56 -17.97 -17.06
N THR A 4 -49.37 -17.80 -18.37
CA THR A 4 -48.03 -17.62 -18.98
C THR A 4 -47.41 -16.26 -18.70
N ILE A 5 -48.24 -15.22 -18.52
CA ILE A 5 -47.80 -13.85 -18.23
C ILE A 5 -47.18 -13.77 -16.82
N ASN A 6 -47.79 -14.42 -15.82
CA ASN A 6 -47.27 -14.41 -14.46
C ASN A 6 -45.95 -15.19 -14.34
N VAL A 7 -45.79 -16.27 -15.11
CA VAL A 7 -44.53 -17.04 -15.14
C VAL A 7 -43.40 -16.23 -15.78
N ALA A 8 -43.67 -15.53 -16.89
CA ALA A 8 -42.66 -14.69 -17.54
C ALA A 8 -42.17 -13.53 -16.65
N ILE A 9 -43.07 -12.89 -15.90
CA ILE A 9 -42.72 -11.81 -14.97
C ILE A 9 -41.83 -12.32 -13.82
N ILE A 10 -42.13 -13.49 -13.27
CA ILE A 10 -41.31 -14.09 -12.20
C ILE A 10 -39.90 -14.41 -12.71
N PHE A 11 -39.76 -14.96 -13.91
CA PHE A 11 -38.44 -15.24 -14.49
C PHE A 11 -37.61 -13.98 -14.71
N ILE A 12 -38.21 -12.88 -15.18
CA ILE A 12 -37.52 -11.59 -15.36
C ILE A 12 -37.01 -11.05 -14.01
N LEU A 13 -37.82 -11.14 -12.95
CA LEU A 13 -37.42 -10.69 -11.61
C LEU A 13 -36.26 -11.51 -11.03
N VAL A 14 -36.21 -12.82 -11.28
CA VAL A 14 -35.11 -13.69 -10.82
C VAL A 14 -33.80 -13.41 -11.57
N VAL A 15 -33.86 -13.07 -12.86
CA VAL A 15 -32.66 -12.72 -13.64
C VAL A 15 -32.07 -11.37 -13.19
N ILE A 16 -32.91 -10.40 -12.82
CA ILE A 16 -32.45 -9.09 -12.31
C ILE A 16 -31.75 -9.25 -10.95
N THR A 17 -32.27 -10.08 -10.04
CA THR A 17 -31.64 -10.29 -8.73
C THR A 17 -30.32 -11.07 -8.83
N ALA A 18 -30.21 -12.01 -9.76
CA ALA A 18 -28.97 -12.73 -10.02
C ALA A 18 -27.90 -11.80 -10.62
N ALA A 19 -28.23 -10.95 -11.58
CA ALA A 19 -27.25 -10.01 -12.16
C ALA A 19 -26.83 -8.90 -11.17
N GLY A 20 -27.75 -8.42 -10.33
CA GLY A 20 -27.44 -7.39 -9.33
C GLY A 20 -26.47 -7.85 -8.24
N SER A 21 -26.47 -9.13 -7.89
CA SER A 21 -25.56 -9.68 -6.87
C SER A 21 -24.13 -9.89 -7.37
N TYR A 22 -23.90 -10.03 -8.69
CA TYR A 22 -22.55 -10.08 -9.25
C TYR A 22 -21.86 -8.71 -9.30
N PHE A 23 -22.61 -7.61 -9.41
CA PHE A 23 -22.03 -6.27 -9.55
C PHE A 23 -21.43 -5.72 -8.24
N ILE A 24 -21.87 -6.23 -7.08
CA ILE A 24 -21.39 -5.75 -5.77
C ILE A 24 -20.03 -6.36 -5.39
N TYR A 25 -19.69 -7.57 -5.86
CA TYR A 25 -18.41 -8.19 -5.52
C TYR A 25 -17.19 -7.59 -6.24
N GLY A 26 -17.40 -6.83 -7.33
CA GLY A 26 -16.30 -6.21 -8.08
C GLY A 26 -15.74 -4.92 -7.50
N HIS A 27 -16.42 -4.27 -6.55
CA HIS A 27 -16.10 -2.90 -6.11
C HIS A 27 -15.44 -2.79 -4.73
N LEU A 28 -14.96 -3.91 -4.15
CA LEU A 28 -14.39 -3.94 -2.80
C LEU A 28 -12.84 -4.04 -2.74
N THR A 29 -12.13 -3.93 -3.86
CA THR A 29 -10.65 -3.91 -3.85
C THR A 29 -10.04 -2.66 -4.48
N GLY A 30 -10.83 -1.60 -4.66
CA GLY A 30 -10.32 -0.26 -4.93
C GLY A 30 -9.90 0.43 -3.64
N ARG A 31 -8.70 0.15 -3.14
CA ARG A 31 -8.07 0.91 -2.04
C ARG A 31 -7.68 2.30 -2.57
N HIS A 32 -8.66 3.19 -2.76
CA HIS A 32 -8.38 4.61 -2.96
C HIS A 32 -8.05 5.20 -1.58
N SER A 33 -6.77 5.46 -1.37
CA SER A 33 -6.24 6.07 -0.16
C SER A 33 -6.58 7.57 -0.19
N ASP A 34 -7.79 7.92 0.26
CA ASP A 34 -8.27 9.30 0.47
C ASP A 34 -7.52 10.01 1.62
N ASN A 35 -6.18 10.08 1.55
CA ASN A 35 -5.35 10.81 2.51
C ASN A 35 -4.39 11.83 1.85
N ASP A 36 -4.48 12.06 0.54
CA ASP A 36 -3.61 13.01 -0.17
C ASP A 36 -3.80 14.48 0.29
N ILE A 37 -5.00 14.85 0.76
CA ILE A 37 -5.31 16.25 1.12
C ILE A 37 -4.74 16.61 2.49
N MET A 38 -4.76 15.68 3.45
CA MET A 38 -4.14 15.90 4.76
C MET A 38 -2.62 15.78 4.72
N HIS A 39 -2.06 14.99 3.80
CA HIS A 39 -0.60 14.84 3.66
C HIS A 39 0.06 16.14 3.17
N LYS A 40 -0.52 16.80 2.16
CA LYS A 40 0.00 18.07 1.60
C LYS A 40 -0.02 19.24 2.58
N LEU A 41 -0.96 19.28 3.53
CA LEU A 41 -1.02 20.37 4.51
C LEU A 41 -0.01 20.17 5.65
N VAL A 42 0.23 18.93 6.06
CA VAL A 42 1.24 18.60 7.07
C VAL A 42 2.65 18.73 6.48
N GLU A 43 2.85 18.34 5.22
CA GLU A 43 4.10 18.52 4.44
C GLU A 43 4.60 19.98 4.45
N LYS A 44 3.70 20.97 4.38
CA LYS A 44 4.13 22.38 4.35
C LYS A 44 4.56 22.94 5.71
N ILE A 45 4.16 22.30 6.81
CA ILE A 45 4.41 22.76 8.20
C ILE A 45 5.50 21.91 8.87
N THR A 46 5.67 20.64 8.48
CA THR A 46 6.67 19.69 9.02
C THR A 46 7.60 19.07 7.97
N GLY A 47 7.53 19.50 6.70
CA GLY A 47 8.04 18.82 5.49
C GLY A 47 9.39 18.11 5.60
N LYS A 48 10.38 18.72 6.26
CA LYS A 48 11.69 18.08 6.42
C LYS A 48 11.69 16.78 7.23
N LYS A 49 10.77 16.61 8.18
CA LYS A 49 10.66 15.37 8.98
C LYS A 49 9.76 14.33 8.31
N ASN A 50 8.76 14.77 7.55
CA ASN A 50 7.86 13.86 6.86
C ASN A 50 8.57 13.10 5.74
N ASP A 51 9.45 13.77 4.99
CA ASP A 51 10.14 13.14 3.86
C ASP A 51 11.00 11.94 4.32
N CYS A 52 11.70 12.06 5.44
CA CYS A 52 12.50 10.96 5.98
C CYS A 52 11.61 9.83 6.50
N GLN A 53 10.47 10.15 7.12
CA GLN A 53 9.52 9.15 7.59
C GLN A 53 8.84 8.41 6.43
N GLU A 54 8.51 9.08 5.33
CA GLU A 54 7.96 8.42 4.14
C GLU A 54 9.01 7.50 3.49
N ASN A 55 10.28 7.93 3.45
CA ASN A 55 11.38 7.07 3.02
C ASN A 55 11.53 5.84 3.93
N VAL A 56 11.43 5.99 5.26
CA VAL A 56 11.43 4.86 6.20
C VAL A 56 10.29 3.90 5.90
N LYS A 57 9.06 4.39 5.67
CA LYS A 57 7.91 3.54 5.33
C LYS A 57 8.12 2.79 4.02
N MET A 58 8.69 3.46 3.00
CA MET A 58 9.02 2.83 1.72
C MET A 58 10.07 1.73 1.90
N LEU A 59 11.13 2.00 2.64
CA LEU A 59 12.19 1.03 2.93
C LEU A 59 11.67 -0.13 3.80
N GLN A 60 10.77 0.14 4.73
CA GLN A 60 10.09 -0.89 5.52
C GLN A 60 9.25 -1.82 4.63
N ALA A 61 8.52 -1.27 3.65
CA ALA A 61 7.79 -2.06 2.67
C ALA A 61 8.73 -2.92 1.82
N ALA A 62 9.88 -2.36 1.41
CA ALA A 62 10.92 -3.09 0.69
C ALA A 62 11.54 -4.22 1.53
N ALA A 63 11.83 -3.98 2.82
CA ALA A 63 12.30 -4.99 3.77
C ALA A 63 11.29 -6.13 3.96
N ASN A 64 10.00 -5.80 4.07
CA ASN A 64 8.95 -6.80 4.14
C ASN A 64 8.86 -7.65 2.87
N LYS A 65 9.04 -7.05 1.69
CA LYS A 65 9.10 -7.76 0.42
C LYS A 65 10.35 -8.65 0.32
N TYR A 66 11.50 -8.15 0.77
CA TYR A 66 12.73 -8.95 0.86
C TYR A 66 12.52 -10.18 1.74
N ARG A 67 11.90 -10.02 2.92
CA ARG A 67 11.55 -11.13 3.81
C ARG A 67 10.60 -12.13 3.14
N ALA A 68 9.58 -11.64 2.43
CA ALA A 68 8.63 -12.51 1.75
C ALA A 68 9.31 -13.41 0.70
N GLU A 69 10.37 -12.92 0.04
CA GLU A 69 11.11 -13.69 -0.96
C GLU A 69 12.24 -14.56 -0.37
N ASN A 70 12.91 -14.11 0.69
CA ASN A 70 14.13 -14.75 1.22
C ASN A 70 13.92 -15.45 2.57
N GLY A 71 12.74 -15.32 3.19
CA GLY A 71 12.42 -15.88 4.51
C GLY A 71 13.07 -15.15 5.70
N ARG A 72 13.90 -14.13 5.46
CA ARG A 72 14.62 -13.36 6.49
C ARG A 72 14.67 -11.88 6.11
N TYR A 73 14.78 -11.00 7.10
CA TYR A 73 15.04 -9.58 6.87
C TYR A 73 16.47 -9.34 6.38
N PRO A 74 16.71 -8.26 5.61
CA PRO A 74 18.07 -7.90 5.22
C PRO A 74 18.84 -7.40 6.44
N LEU A 75 20.14 -7.69 6.50
CA LEU A 75 21.03 -7.23 7.58
C LEU A 75 21.49 -5.79 7.39
N GLN A 76 21.39 -5.29 6.16
CA GLN A 76 21.90 -4.00 5.71
C GLN A 76 20.89 -3.38 4.74
N ILE A 77 20.64 -2.07 4.88
CA ILE A 77 19.65 -1.36 4.07
C ILE A 77 20.01 -1.40 2.58
N GLU A 78 21.30 -1.46 2.28
CA GLU A 78 21.90 -1.50 0.95
C GLU A 78 21.47 -2.77 0.18
N MET A 79 21.12 -3.86 0.86
CA MET A 79 20.60 -5.08 0.24
C MET A 79 19.21 -4.89 -0.40
N LEU A 80 18.50 -3.81 -0.06
CA LEU A 80 17.23 -3.46 -0.67
C LEU A 80 17.42 -2.74 -2.01
N SER A 81 18.58 -2.11 -2.21
CA SER A 81 18.88 -1.36 -3.44
C SER A 81 18.96 -2.28 -4.67
N GLY A 82 18.62 -1.73 -5.83
CA GLY A 82 18.52 -2.46 -7.09
C GLY A 82 17.19 -3.20 -7.27
N LYS A 83 16.93 -4.26 -6.48
CA LYS A 83 15.78 -5.16 -6.72
C LYS A 83 14.48 -4.69 -6.07
N TYR A 84 14.55 -4.17 -4.84
CA TYR A 84 13.36 -3.80 -4.05
C TYR A 84 13.10 -2.30 -4.06
N VAL A 85 14.17 -1.51 -4.06
CA VAL A 85 14.15 -0.06 -4.30
C VAL A 85 15.22 0.29 -5.32
N LYS A 86 14.96 1.27 -6.20
CA LYS A 86 15.92 1.66 -7.24
C LYS A 86 17.23 2.15 -6.62
N GLU A 87 17.10 3.07 -5.68
CA GLU A 87 18.20 3.63 -4.89
C GLU A 87 17.69 3.91 -3.48
N ILE A 88 18.60 3.95 -2.51
CA ILE A 88 18.25 4.35 -1.16
C ILE A 88 18.07 5.87 -1.18
N PRO A 89 16.87 6.39 -0.87
CA PRO A 89 16.65 7.83 -0.86
C PRO A 89 17.52 8.47 0.23
N LYS A 90 17.79 9.77 0.12
CA LYS A 90 18.50 10.53 1.16
C LYS A 90 17.50 11.26 2.03
N CYS A 91 17.70 11.24 3.34
CA CYS A 91 16.95 12.10 4.24
C CYS A 91 17.41 13.55 4.07
N PRO A 92 16.52 14.55 3.92
CA PRO A 92 16.90 15.98 3.93
C PRO A 92 17.67 16.43 5.19
N GLY A 93 17.64 15.66 6.28
CA GLY A 93 18.47 15.87 7.48
C GLY A 93 19.94 15.44 7.34
N GLY A 94 20.31 14.83 6.21
CA GLY A 94 21.63 14.27 5.94
C GLY A 94 21.85 12.88 6.54
N ASN A 95 20.93 12.41 7.38
CA ASN A 95 21.05 11.13 8.05
C ASN A 95 20.75 9.97 7.10
N GLY A 96 21.35 8.82 7.39
CA GLY A 96 21.19 7.58 6.67
C GLY A 96 20.07 6.73 7.25
N TYR A 97 19.97 5.50 6.74
CA TYR A 97 18.98 4.53 7.19
C TYR A 97 19.68 3.26 7.66
N SER A 98 19.13 2.67 8.72
CA SER A 98 19.56 1.38 9.24
C SER A 98 18.34 0.49 9.44
N ILE A 99 18.61 -0.82 9.48
CA ILE A 99 17.60 -1.85 9.72
C ILE A 99 18.09 -2.76 10.82
N ASP A 100 17.22 -3.12 11.76
CA ASP A 100 17.55 -4.08 12.82
C ASP A 100 17.30 -5.54 12.38
N ALA A 101 17.60 -6.48 13.29
CA ALA A 101 17.39 -7.91 13.05
C ALA A 101 15.89 -8.29 12.95
N GLU A 102 15.00 -7.46 13.49
CA GLU A 102 13.54 -7.63 13.43
C GLU A 102 12.95 -7.04 12.14
N GLY A 103 13.79 -6.39 11.33
CA GLY A 103 13.41 -5.78 10.07
C GLY A 103 12.80 -4.38 10.20
N ILE A 104 12.90 -3.74 11.36
CA ILE A 104 12.44 -2.37 11.57
C ILE A 104 13.46 -1.41 10.97
N VAL A 105 12.98 -0.57 10.06
CA VAL A 105 13.79 0.49 9.44
C VAL A 105 13.65 1.76 10.26
N PHE A 106 14.79 2.40 10.54
CA PHE A 106 14.84 3.68 11.24
C PHE A 106 15.90 4.60 10.63
N GLU A 107 15.73 5.89 10.89
CA GLU A 107 16.73 6.90 10.57
C GLU A 107 17.92 6.76 11.51
N ASP A 108 19.12 6.64 10.94
CA ASP A 108 20.35 6.48 11.68
C ASP A 108 21.20 7.75 11.53
N PRO A 109 21.27 8.61 12.56
CA PRO A 109 22.03 9.85 12.51
C PRO A 109 23.55 9.64 12.49
N GLU A 110 24.04 8.43 12.79
CA GLU A 110 25.48 8.11 12.80
C GLU A 110 25.99 7.79 11.39
N LYS A 111 25.10 7.33 10.50
CA LYS A 111 25.37 7.19 9.07
C LYS A 111 25.10 8.52 8.35
N ARG A 112 26.11 9.34 8.11
CA ARG A 112 26.03 10.59 7.33
C ARG A 112 26.95 10.59 6.13
#